data_AF-A0A8D8GXT0-F1
#
_entry.id   AF-A0A8D8GXT0-F1
#
_cell.length_a   1.000
_cell.length_b   1.000
_cell.length_c   1.000
_cell.angle_alpha   90.00
_cell.angle_beta   90.00
_cell.angle_gamma   90.00
#
_symmetry.space_group_name_H-M   'P 1'
#
loop_
_entity.id
_entity.type
_entity.pdbx_description
1 polymer ?
#
loop_
_entity_poly.entity_id
_entity_poly.type
_entity_poly.pdbx_seq_one_letter_code
_entity_poly.pdbx_strand_id
1 'polypeptide(L)'
;MPIVIYVPALAFNQVTGINVHTITPIVCLICIFYTSVGGLKAVVWTDVIQSGVTLGALLVVLIKGVVSVGGPGVVWERNMASSRIESPNFDPDPTVRHTAWVFLIGGSVWYTYGVSCSQDMIQRYLSLPTLEAARRASRGFVCGMLLVYSILFSLGMLIYATYHDCDPLTTNIHFSWPKLRINCYHCSLWTHSRVIPVRQVYSSLGFSVQR
;
A
#
# COMPACT_ATOMS: atom_id res chain seq x y z
N MET A 1 -14.89 4.80 1.92
CA MET A 1 -14.91 3.79 3.00
C MET A 1 -15.09 2.33 2.53
N PRO A 2 -15.75 1.99 1.40
CA PRO A 2 -15.78 0.60 0.91
C PRO A 2 -14.41 0.08 0.41
N ILE A 3 -13.60 0.96 -0.20
CA ILE A 3 -12.31 0.60 -0.79
C ILE A 3 -11.29 0.08 0.25
N VAL A 4 -11.38 0.55 1.49
CA VAL A 4 -10.43 0.21 2.57
C VAL A 4 -10.57 -1.25 3.00
N ILE A 5 -11.78 -1.81 2.96
CA ILE A 5 -12.03 -3.22 3.30
C ILE A 5 -11.79 -4.13 2.09
N TYR A 6 -12.00 -3.60 0.88
CA TYR A 6 -11.89 -4.35 -0.36
C TYR A 6 -10.46 -4.81 -0.66
N VAL A 7 -9.46 -3.93 -0.48
CA VAL A 7 -8.05 -4.24 -0.80
C VAL A 7 -7.51 -5.41 0.04
N PRO A 8 -7.66 -5.42 1.39
CA PRO A 8 -7.30 -6.57 2.20
C PRO A 8 -8.10 -7.83 1.87
N ALA A 9 -9.39 -7.70 1.57
CA ALA A 9 -10.23 -8.85 1.22
C ALA A 9 -9.79 -9.49 -0.11
N LEU A 10 -9.33 -8.69 -1.07
CA LEU A 10 -8.75 -9.20 -2.31
C LEU A 10 -7.44 -9.95 -2.04
N ALA A 11 -6.53 -9.37 -1.25
CA ALA A 11 -5.29 -10.04 -0.87
C ALA A 11 -5.54 -11.35 -0.12
N PHE A 12 -6.53 -11.37 0.79
CA PHE A 12 -6.91 -12.56 1.54
C PHE A 12 -7.57 -13.62 0.65
N ASN A 13 -8.41 -13.23 -0.32
CA ASN A 13 -8.97 -14.13 -1.33
C ASN A 13 -7.85 -14.79 -2.15
N GLN A 14 -6.79 -14.06 -2.48
CA GLN A 14 -5.66 -14.62 -3.21
C GLN A 14 -4.91 -15.71 -2.44
N VAL A 15 -4.81 -15.60 -1.11
CA VAL A 15 -4.10 -16.57 -0.28
C VAL A 15 -4.98 -17.78 0.07
N THR A 16 -6.25 -17.55 0.41
CA THR A 16 -7.17 -18.58 0.93
C THR A 16 -8.12 -19.17 -0.09
N GLY A 17 -8.36 -18.49 -1.21
CA GLY A 17 -9.35 -18.87 -2.22
C GLY A 17 -10.81 -18.60 -1.85
N ILE A 18 -11.10 -18.04 -0.66
CA ILE A 18 -12.47 -17.76 -0.21
C ILE A 18 -13.02 -16.51 -0.89
N ASN A 19 -14.26 -16.54 -1.36
CA ASN A 19 -14.88 -15.43 -2.10
C ASN A 19 -14.92 -14.12 -1.28
N VAL A 20 -14.51 -13.01 -1.92
CA VAL A 20 -14.46 -11.65 -1.35
C VAL A 20 -15.82 -11.19 -0.79
N HIS A 21 -16.91 -11.60 -1.44
CA HIS A 21 -18.27 -11.26 -1.02
C HIS A 21 -18.66 -11.91 0.31
N THR A 22 -18.02 -13.02 0.70
CA THR A 22 -18.27 -13.70 1.98
C THR A 22 -17.39 -13.14 3.09
N ILE A 23 -16.13 -12.81 2.80
CA ILE A 23 -15.16 -12.30 3.79
C ILE A 23 -15.55 -10.89 4.26
N THR A 24 -15.95 -10.03 3.32
CA THR A 24 -16.27 -8.62 3.58
C THR A 24 -17.30 -8.43 4.70
N PRO A 25 -18.51 -9.03 4.66
CA PRO A 25 -19.51 -8.85 5.72
C PRO A 25 -19.06 -9.41 7.07
N ILE A 26 -18.30 -10.52 7.08
CA ILE A 26 -17.79 -11.13 8.32
C ILE A 26 -16.82 -10.17 9.02
N VAL A 27 -15.86 -9.62 8.29
CA VAL A 27 -14.89 -8.66 8.83
C VAL A 27 -15.59 -7.40 9.32
N CYS A 28 -16.55 -6.86 8.55
CA CYS A 28 -17.34 -5.71 8.97
C CYS A 28 -18.09 -5.96 10.28
N LEU A 29 -18.73 -7.11 10.44
CA LEU A 29 -19.48 -7.45 11.65
C LEU A 29 -18.55 -7.51 12.87
N ILE A 30 -17.40 -8.17 12.74
CA ILE A 30 -16.40 -8.23 13.81
C ILE A 30 -15.91 -6.81 14.16
N CYS A 31 -15.62 -5.99 13.14
CA CYS A 31 -15.19 -4.60 13.31
C CYS A 31 -16.22 -3.74 14.06
N ILE A 32 -17.49 -3.81 13.66
CA ILE A 32 -18.57 -3.08 14.32
C ILE A 32 -18.73 -3.55 15.77
N PHE A 33 -18.64 -4.86 16.01
CA PHE A 33 -18.81 -5.44 17.33
C PHE A 33 -17.73 -4.95 18.31
N TYR A 34 -16.44 -5.12 17.99
CA TYR A 34 -15.38 -4.70 18.91
C TYR A 34 -15.31 -3.17 19.07
N THR A 35 -15.64 -2.42 18.01
CA THR A 35 -15.63 -0.94 18.05
C THR A 35 -16.78 -0.41 18.90
N SER A 36 -17.97 -1.00 18.80
CA SER A 36 -19.13 -0.58 19.59
C SER A 36 -18.96 -0.87 21.08
N VAL A 37 -18.34 -2.00 21.45
CA VAL A 37 -18.08 -2.36 22.86
C VAL A 37 -16.94 -1.55 23.46
N GLY A 38 -15.86 -1.31 22.71
CA GLY A 38 -14.64 -0.73 23.24
C GLY A 38 -14.53 0.80 23.17
N GLY A 39 -15.31 1.44 22.30
CA GLY A 39 -15.26 2.89 22.07
C GLY A 39 -13.88 3.38 21.57
N LEU A 40 -13.64 4.69 21.68
CA LEU A 40 -12.42 5.31 21.14
C LEU A 40 -11.12 4.76 21.76
N LYS A 41 -11.16 4.40 23.06
CA LYS A 41 -9.98 3.85 23.75
C LYS A 41 -9.54 2.52 23.15
N ALA A 42 -10.49 1.62 22.86
CA ALA A 42 -10.15 0.34 22.25
C ALA A 42 -9.61 0.52 20.83
N VAL A 43 -10.24 1.40 20.03
CA VAL A 43 -9.79 1.69 18.66
C VAL A 43 -8.34 2.19 18.63
N VAL A 44 -7.98 3.11 19.53
CA VAL A 44 -6.59 3.62 19.60
C VAL A 44 -5.61 2.50 19.98
N TRP A 45 -6.00 1.60 20.89
CA TRP A 45 -5.14 0.49 21.29
C TRP A 45 -4.96 -0.53 20.16
N THR A 46 -6.03 -0.87 19.43
CA THR A 46 -5.95 -1.75 18.27
C THR A 46 -5.11 -1.14 17.15
N ASP A 47 -5.18 0.17 16.94
CA ASP A 47 -4.36 0.88 15.95
C ASP A 47 -2.86 0.83 16.28
N VAL A 48 -2.50 0.92 17.57
CA VAL A 48 -1.10 0.79 18.01
C VAL A 48 -0.57 -0.62 17.71
N ILE A 49 -1.35 -1.66 17.99
CA ILE A 49 -0.95 -3.04 17.65
C ILE A 49 -0.83 -3.18 16.13
N GLN A 50 -1.83 -2.73 15.38
CA GLN A 50 -1.87 -2.88 13.92
C GLN A 50 -0.70 -2.14 13.25
N SER A 51 -0.40 -0.92 13.67
CA SER A 51 0.74 -0.15 13.14
C SER A 51 2.08 -0.81 13.46
N GLY A 52 2.26 -1.33 14.69
CA GLY A 52 3.46 -2.06 15.08
C GLY A 52 3.67 -3.35 14.29
N VAL A 53 2.62 -4.18 14.16
CA VAL A 53 2.67 -5.43 13.39
C VAL A 53 2.92 -5.15 11.91
N THR A 54 2.27 -4.14 11.34
CA THR A 54 2.47 -3.76 9.93
C THR A 54 3.90 -3.28 9.68
N LEU A 55 4.44 -2.42 10.56
CA LEU A 55 5.82 -1.95 10.44
C LEU A 55 6.82 -3.11 10.55
N GLY A 56 6.61 -4.03 11.49
CA GLY A 56 7.44 -5.23 11.62
C GLY A 56 7.38 -6.12 10.37
N ALA A 57 6.19 -6.33 9.81
CA ALA A 57 6.01 -7.10 8.59
C ALA A 57 6.73 -6.46 7.39
N LEU A 58 6.62 -5.14 7.22
CA LEU A 58 7.32 -4.41 6.16
C LEU A 58 8.84 -4.54 6.28
N LEU A 59 9.39 -4.45 7.49
CA LEU A 59 10.82 -4.62 7.74
C LEU A 59 11.29 -6.05 7.43
N VAL A 60 10.54 -7.07 7.86
CA VAL A 60 10.88 -8.47 7.57
C VAL A 60 10.88 -8.74 6.06
N VAL A 61 9.87 -8.25 5.35
CA VAL A 61 9.78 -8.40 3.88
C VAL A 61 10.94 -7.67 3.21
N LEU A 62 11.27 -6.45 3.64
CA LEU A 62 12.36 -5.67 3.08
C LEU A 62 13.71 -6.39 3.28
N ILE A 63 14.02 -6.83 4.50
CA ILE A 63 15.28 -7.52 4.81
C ILE A 63 15.39 -8.82 4.03
N LYS A 64 14.37 -9.68 4.08
CA LYS A 64 14.40 -10.96 3.36
C LYS A 64 14.51 -10.78 1.85
N GLY A 65 13.79 -9.80 1.29
CA GLY A 65 13.85 -9.54 -0.14
C GLY A 65 15.21 -8.98 -0.57
N VAL A 66 15.79 -8.05 0.18
CA VAL A 66 17.14 -7.52 -0.10
C VAL A 66 18.18 -8.63 -0.06
N VAL A 67 18.11 -9.52 0.95
CA VAL A 67 19.01 -10.69 1.03
C VAL A 67 18.83 -11.62 -0.18
N SER A 68 17.58 -11.87 -0.60
CA SER A 68 17.31 -12.74 -1.76
C SER A 68 17.82 -12.20 -3.09
N VAL A 69 17.88 -10.87 -3.24
CA VAL A 69 18.40 -10.21 -4.46
C VAL A 69 19.93 -10.16 -4.50
N GLY A 70 20.61 -10.43 -3.37
CA GLY A 70 22.07 -10.37 -3.26
C GLY A 70 22.60 -9.10 -2.59
N GLY A 71 21.74 -8.35 -1.91
CA GLY A 71 22.12 -7.18 -1.10
C GLY A 71 21.59 -5.83 -1.62
N PRO A 72 21.71 -4.77 -0.81
CA PRO A 72 21.13 -3.46 -1.13
C PRO A 72 21.83 -2.78 -2.31
N GLY A 73 23.13 -3.04 -2.53
CA GLY A 73 23.88 -2.51 -3.66
C GLY A 73 23.32 -2.98 -5.00
N VAL A 74 22.98 -4.27 -5.11
CA VAL A 74 22.40 -4.85 -6.33
C VAL A 74 21.00 -4.29 -6.60
N VAL A 75 20.20 -4.05 -5.54
CA VAL A 75 18.88 -3.41 -5.68
C VAL A 75 19.05 -2.00 -6.26
N TRP A 76 19.99 -1.21 -5.73
CA TRP A 76 20.25 0.15 -6.20
C TRP A 76 20.76 0.17 -7.65
N GLU A 77 21.73 -0.68 -7.97
CA GLU A 77 22.31 -0.78 -9.31
C GLU A 77 21.26 -1.15 -10.37
N ARG A 78 20.42 -2.16 -10.11
CA ARG A 78 19.34 -2.57 -11.02
C ARG A 78 18.30 -1.47 -11.24
N ASN A 79 17.99 -0.68 -10.21
CA ASN A 79 17.06 0.43 -10.34
C ASN A 79 17.69 1.62 -11.09
N MET A 80 18.99 1.87 -10.92
CA MET A 80 19.72 2.91 -11.68
C MET A 80 19.94 2.53 -13.14
N ALA A 81 20.20 1.25 -13.42
CA ALA A 81 20.31 0.73 -14.78
C ALA A 81 18.97 0.81 -15.53
N SER A 82 17.87 0.88 -14.77
CA SER A 82 16.55 1.16 -15.31
C SER A 82 16.40 2.65 -15.60
N SER A 83 15.94 3.01 -16.79
CA SER A 83 15.53 4.37 -17.12
C SER A 83 14.23 4.81 -16.44
N ARG A 84 13.78 4.12 -15.37
CA ARG A 84 12.53 4.40 -14.64
C ARG A 84 12.68 5.37 -13.48
N ILE A 85 13.91 5.67 -13.04
CA ILE A 85 14.14 6.79 -12.13
C ILE A 85 14.13 8.07 -12.97
N GLU A 86 12.93 8.60 -13.18
CA GLU A 86 12.74 9.86 -13.90
C GLU A 86 13.10 11.05 -13.01
N SER A 87 13.85 12.01 -13.56
CA SER A 87 14.08 13.28 -12.88
C SER A 87 12.76 14.04 -12.71
N PRO A 88 12.58 14.81 -11.62
CA PRO A 88 11.35 15.57 -11.40
C PRO A 88 11.06 16.50 -12.58
N ASN A 89 9.87 16.36 -13.17
CA ASN A 89 9.40 17.23 -14.23
C ASN A 89 8.93 18.58 -13.64
N PHE A 90 9.57 19.67 -14.04
CA PHE A 90 9.28 21.03 -13.55
C PHE A 90 8.33 21.83 -14.45
N ASP A 91 7.68 21.17 -15.41
CA ASP A 91 6.66 21.79 -16.26
C ASP A 91 5.50 22.35 -15.42
N PRO A 92 5.15 23.64 -15.55
CA PRO A 92 4.04 24.25 -14.82
C PRO A 92 2.65 23.91 -15.37
N ASP A 93 2.54 23.07 -16.42
CA ASP A 93 1.24 22.66 -16.98
C ASP A 93 0.39 21.87 -15.95
N PRO A 94 -0.80 22.37 -15.56
CA PRO A 94 -1.69 21.70 -14.60
C PRO A 94 -2.42 20.47 -15.17
N THR A 95 -2.34 20.21 -16.47
CA THR A 95 -2.93 19.02 -17.10
C THR A 95 -2.04 17.79 -16.97
N VAL A 96 -0.75 18.00 -16.70
CA VAL A 96 0.21 16.91 -16.47
C VAL A 96 0.05 16.39 -15.05
N ARG A 97 -0.31 15.10 -14.93
CA ARG A 97 -0.70 14.46 -13.67
C ARG A 97 0.41 14.42 -12.60
N HIS A 98 1.67 14.36 -13.02
CA HIS A 98 2.82 14.14 -12.15
C HIS A 98 3.94 15.16 -12.45
N THR A 99 3.75 16.39 -11.99
CA THR A 99 4.79 17.45 -12.00
C THR A 99 5.28 17.74 -10.60
N ALA A 100 6.49 18.28 -10.48
CA ALA A 100 7.07 18.69 -9.21
C ALA A 100 6.14 19.68 -8.48
N TRP A 101 5.46 20.57 -9.20
CA TRP A 101 4.51 21.54 -8.65
C TRP A 101 3.27 20.88 -8.03
N VAL A 102 2.69 19.89 -8.71
CA VAL A 102 1.53 19.15 -8.19
C VAL A 102 1.91 18.37 -6.93
N PHE A 103 3.11 17.79 -6.87
CA PHE A 103 3.57 17.11 -5.65
C PHE A 103 3.88 18.08 -4.51
N LEU A 104 4.56 19.20 -4.79
CA LEU A 104 4.94 20.18 -3.78
C LEU A 104 3.72 20.92 -3.21
N ILE A 105 2.82 21.41 -4.06
CA ILE A 105 1.66 22.20 -3.64
C ILE A 105 0.46 21.28 -3.37
N GLY A 106 0.07 20.46 -4.34
CA GLY A 106 -1.08 19.57 -4.21
C GLY A 106 -0.87 18.52 -3.11
N GLY A 107 0.32 17.90 -3.06
CA GLY A 107 0.67 16.92 -2.03
C GLY A 107 0.70 17.51 -0.62
N SER A 108 1.28 18.71 -0.44
CA SER A 108 1.33 19.36 0.88
C SER A 108 -0.05 19.79 1.37
N VAL A 109 -0.90 20.35 0.49
CA VAL A 109 -2.29 20.70 0.82
C VAL A 109 -3.10 19.45 1.15
N TRP A 110 -2.99 18.39 0.35
CA TRP A 110 -3.68 17.13 0.58
C TRP A 110 -3.30 16.50 1.93
N TYR A 111 -1.99 16.46 2.23
CA TYR A 111 -1.49 15.93 3.50
C TYR A 111 -1.95 16.78 4.69
N THR A 112 -1.89 18.11 4.57
CA THR A 112 -2.33 19.03 5.62
C THR A 112 -3.83 18.88 5.89
N TYR A 113 -4.65 18.76 4.84
CA TYR A 113 -6.07 18.47 4.95
C TYR A 113 -6.31 17.14 5.68
N GLY A 114 -5.60 16.08 5.29
CA GLY A 114 -5.72 14.76 5.90
C GLY A 114 -5.35 14.72 7.39
N VAL A 115 -4.42 15.57 7.83
CA VAL A 115 -4.01 15.63 9.25
C VAL A 115 -4.82 16.63 10.07
N SER A 116 -5.25 17.75 9.48
CA SER A 116 -5.84 18.88 10.21
C SER A 116 -7.35 18.95 10.11
N CYS A 117 -7.93 18.50 9.00
CA CYS A 117 -9.35 18.69 8.67
C CYS A 117 -10.14 17.38 8.62
N SER A 118 -9.48 16.22 8.68
CA SER A 118 -10.15 14.93 8.67
C SER A 118 -10.81 14.65 10.02
N GLN A 119 -12.02 14.09 9.97
CA GLN A 119 -12.82 13.83 11.16
C GLN A 119 -12.10 12.88 12.13
N ASP A 120 -11.44 11.85 11.61
CA ASP A 120 -10.74 10.84 12.40
C ASP A 120 -9.53 11.40 13.15
N MET A 121 -8.79 12.36 12.56
CA MET A 121 -7.67 13.02 13.25
C MET A 121 -8.14 14.08 14.24
N ILE A 122 -9.14 14.89 13.89
CA ILE A 122 -9.70 15.90 14.81
C ILE A 122 -10.20 15.22 16.09
N GLN A 123 -10.93 14.10 15.96
CA GLN A 123 -11.44 13.36 17.11
C GLN A 123 -10.32 12.85 18.04
N ARG A 124 -9.19 12.42 17.48
CA ARG A 124 -8.01 11.99 18.26
C ARG A 124 -7.37 13.15 19.00
N TYR A 125 -7.27 14.32 18.38
CA TYR A 125 -6.70 15.50 19.03
C TYR A 125 -7.58 16.04 20.16
N LEU A 126 -8.90 16.03 19.98
CA LEU A 126 -9.86 16.46 21.01
C LEU A 126 -9.91 15.53 22.23
N SER A 127 -9.39 14.31 22.09
CA SER A 127 -9.32 13.34 23.19
C SER A 127 -8.07 13.48 24.07
N LEU A 128 -7.17 14.42 23.73
CA LEU A 128 -5.97 14.71 24.50
C LEU A 128 -6.23 15.83 25.52
N PRO A 129 -5.60 15.77 26.71
CA PRO A 129 -5.89 16.70 27.80
C PRO A 129 -5.36 18.12 27.56
N THR A 130 -4.33 18.29 26.73
CA THR A 130 -3.67 19.58 26.50
C THR A 130 -3.28 19.79 25.04
N LEU A 131 -3.21 21.06 24.62
CA LEU A 131 -2.77 21.45 23.28
C LEU A 131 -1.32 21.03 22.99
N GLU A 132 -0.44 21.07 24.00
CA GLU A 132 0.95 20.64 23.86
C GLU A 132 1.05 19.14 23.61
N ALA A 133 0.21 18.32 24.27
CA ALA A 133 0.14 16.90 24.00
C ALA A 133 -0.32 16.62 22.55
N ALA A 134 -1.32 17.37 22.06
CA ALA A 134 -1.78 17.26 20.68
C ALA A 134 -0.69 17.65 19.66
N ARG A 135 0.05 18.73 19.90
CA ARG A 135 1.19 19.12 19.04
C ARG A 135 2.29 18.08 19.03
N ARG A 136 2.63 17.51 20.20
CA ARG A 136 3.64 16.45 20.28
C ARG A 136 3.18 15.17 19.56
N ALA A 137 1.92 14.78 19.72
CA ALA A 137 1.34 13.64 19.01
C ALA A 137 1.35 13.85 17.49
N SER A 138 0.97 15.04 17.03
CA SER A 138 0.99 15.40 15.60
C SER A 138 2.41 15.34 15.01
N ARG A 139 3.42 15.89 15.70
CA ARG A 139 4.82 15.78 15.25
C ARG A 139 5.28 14.32 15.18
N GLY A 140 4.94 13.51 16.19
CA GLY A 140 5.25 12.08 16.20
C GLY A 140 4.61 11.34 15.02
N PHE A 141 3.36 11.67 14.69
CA PHE A 141 2.65 11.11 13.54
C PHE A 141 3.35 11.45 12.22
N VAL A 142 3.73 12.71 12.01
CA VAL A 142 4.45 13.13 10.79
C VAL A 142 5.79 12.40 10.65
N CYS A 143 6.58 12.30 11.73
CA CYS A 143 7.84 11.55 11.70
C CYS A 143 7.63 10.05 11.42
N GLY A 144 6.60 9.45 12.02
CA GLY A 144 6.27 8.04 11.80
C GLY A 144 5.82 7.76 10.37
N MET A 145 4.99 8.63 9.79
CA MET A 145 4.56 8.52 8.40
C MET A 145 5.72 8.67 7.42
N LEU A 146 6.65 9.60 7.69
CA LEU A 146 7.87 9.75 6.88
C LEU A 146 8.68 8.43 6.86
N LEU A 147 8.89 7.82 8.02
CA LEU A 147 9.60 6.53 8.13
C LEU A 147 8.90 5.43 7.32
N VAL A 148 7.57 5.30 7.45
CA VAL A 148 6.79 4.29 6.72
C VAL A 148 6.89 4.52 5.21
N TYR A 149 6.77 5.77 4.74
CA TYR A 149 6.91 6.08 3.31
C TYR A 149 8.30 5.77 2.78
N SER A 150 9.37 6.04 3.55
CA SER A 150 10.73 5.65 3.15
C SER A 150 10.86 4.14 2.99
N ILE A 151 10.31 3.34 3.92
CA ILE A 151 10.33 1.87 3.83
C ILE A 151 9.52 1.38 2.61
N LEU A 152 8.34 1.96 2.38
CA LEU A 152 7.50 1.60 1.22
C LEU A 152 8.19 1.94 -0.11
N PHE A 153 8.88 3.08 -0.19
CA PHE A 153 9.67 3.44 -1.37
C PHE A 153 10.80 2.42 -1.62
N SER A 154 11.53 2.03 -0.57
CA SER A 154 12.55 0.97 -0.66
C SER A 154 11.96 -0.39 -1.08
N LEU A 155 10.78 -0.75 -0.57
CA LEU A 155 10.08 -1.96 -0.99
C LEU A 155 9.66 -1.90 -2.47
N GLY A 156 9.24 -0.73 -2.97
CA GLY A 156 8.94 -0.55 -4.40
C GLY A 156 10.16 -0.82 -5.29
N MET A 157 11.32 -0.24 -4.94
CA MET A 157 12.58 -0.50 -5.64
C MET A 157 12.99 -1.98 -5.57
N LEU A 158 12.77 -2.62 -4.41
CA LEU A 158 13.07 -4.03 -4.21
C LEU A 158 12.19 -4.94 -5.09
N ILE A 159 10.87 -4.68 -5.15
CA ILE A 159 9.96 -5.44 -6.01
C ILE A 159 10.43 -5.34 -7.46
N TYR A 160 10.77 -4.14 -7.92
CA TYR A 160 11.31 -3.96 -9.27
C TYR A 160 12.61 -4.75 -9.49
N ALA A 161 13.59 -4.62 -8.58
CA ALA A 161 14.87 -5.34 -8.70
C ALA A 161 14.71 -6.87 -8.68
N THR A 162 13.66 -7.37 -8.03
CA THR A 162 13.34 -8.81 -7.97
C THR A 162 12.73 -9.30 -9.28
N TYR A 163 11.92 -8.48 -9.95
CA TYR A 163 11.20 -8.83 -11.17
C TYR A 163 11.77 -8.19 -12.45
N HIS A 164 12.96 -7.58 -12.38
CA HIS A 164 13.58 -6.86 -13.49
C HIS A 164 13.66 -7.69 -14.79
N ASP A 165 13.94 -8.99 -14.68
CA ASP A 165 14.09 -9.89 -15.82
C ASP A 165 12.76 -10.50 -16.30
N CYS A 166 11.68 -10.29 -15.54
CA CYS A 166 10.35 -10.82 -15.79
C CYS A 166 9.41 -9.67 -16.20
N ASP A 167 9.71 -8.97 -17.30
CA ASP A 167 8.83 -7.92 -17.86
C ASP A 167 7.62 -8.54 -18.61
N PRO A 168 6.38 -8.32 -18.16
CA PRO A 168 5.18 -8.83 -18.84
C PRO A 168 4.95 -8.25 -20.24
N LEU A 169 5.58 -7.11 -20.59
CA LEU A 169 5.40 -6.46 -21.90
C LEU A 169 6.25 -7.10 -23.00
N THR A 170 7.43 -7.63 -22.67
CA THR A 170 8.32 -8.30 -23.63
C THR A 170 7.88 -9.74 -23.92
N THR A 171 7.10 -10.34 -23.03
CA THR A 171 6.73 -11.76 -23.09
C THR A 171 5.49 -12.06 -23.95
N ASN A 172 4.90 -11.07 -24.64
CA ASN A 172 3.73 -11.23 -25.55
C ASN A 172 2.57 -12.05 -24.96
N ILE A 173 2.48 -12.14 -23.64
CA ILE A 173 1.39 -12.77 -22.91
C ILE A 173 0.34 -11.70 -22.66
N HIS A 174 -0.73 -11.77 -23.46
CA HIS A 174 -2.00 -11.08 -23.23
C HIS A 174 -2.31 -11.06 -21.74
N PHE A 175 -2.52 -9.87 -21.16
CA PHE A 175 -2.68 -9.61 -19.72
C PHE A 175 -3.82 -10.46 -19.13
N SER A 176 -3.47 -11.70 -18.84
CA SER A 176 -4.30 -12.71 -18.23
C SER A 176 -3.51 -13.09 -16.99
N TRP A 177 -3.91 -12.53 -15.85
CA TRP A 177 -3.36 -12.81 -14.52
C TRP A 177 -3.11 -14.31 -14.20
N PRO A 178 -3.80 -15.30 -14.81
CA PRO A 178 -3.44 -16.73 -14.67
C PRO A 178 -2.15 -17.17 -15.42
N LYS A 179 -1.61 -16.34 -16.31
CA LYS A 179 -0.48 -16.66 -17.21
C LYS A 179 0.82 -15.93 -16.90
N LEU A 180 0.93 -15.23 -15.77
CA LEU A 180 2.24 -14.95 -15.17
C LEU A 180 2.78 -16.23 -14.48
N ARG A 181 2.66 -17.36 -15.18
CA ARG A 181 3.28 -18.62 -14.80
C ARG A 181 4.74 -18.55 -15.25
N ILE A 182 5.63 -18.53 -14.27
CA ILE A 182 6.78 -19.43 -14.27
C ILE A 182 7.66 -19.30 -15.53
N ASN A 183 8.54 -18.29 -15.55
CA ASN A 183 9.83 -18.43 -16.22
C ASN A 183 10.98 -17.69 -15.49
N CYS A 184 10.73 -17.17 -14.28
CA CYS A 184 11.81 -16.84 -13.35
C CYS A 184 12.05 -18.09 -12.49
N TYR A 185 13.04 -18.91 -12.86
CA TYR A 185 13.36 -20.26 -12.35
C TYR A 185 13.66 -20.39 -10.84
N HIS A 186 13.49 -19.32 -10.06
CA HIS A 186 13.80 -19.30 -8.62
C HIS A 186 12.58 -19.00 -7.73
N CYS A 187 11.38 -19.46 -8.10
CA CYS A 187 10.16 -19.28 -7.30
C CYS A 187 9.51 -20.64 -6.96
N SER A 188 10.23 -21.51 -6.24
CA SER A 188 9.80 -22.89 -5.95
C SER A 188 8.96 -23.07 -4.68
N LEU A 189 8.50 -22.00 -4.01
CA LEU A 189 7.84 -22.11 -2.70
C LEU A 189 6.40 -21.56 -2.62
N TRP A 190 5.85 -20.99 -3.70
CA TRP A 190 4.52 -20.35 -3.68
C TRP A 190 3.47 -21.00 -4.60
N THR A 191 3.62 -22.29 -4.89
CA THR A 191 2.83 -23.03 -5.90
C THR A 191 1.37 -23.36 -5.56
N HIS A 192 0.76 -22.83 -4.48
CA HIS A 192 -0.51 -23.38 -4.00
C HIS A 192 -1.71 -22.46 -3.72
N SER A 193 -1.74 -21.20 -4.17
CA SER A 193 -2.97 -20.38 -3.99
C SER A 193 -3.53 -19.82 -5.31
N ARG A 194 -4.77 -20.21 -5.62
CA ARG A 194 -5.55 -19.81 -6.80
C ARG A 194 -5.96 -18.34 -6.70
N VAL A 195 -5.41 -17.48 -7.54
CA VAL A 195 -5.77 -16.06 -7.66
C VAL A 195 -6.84 -15.85 -8.73
N ILE A 196 -7.95 -15.22 -8.34
CA ILE A 196 -9.05 -14.81 -9.24
C ILE A 196 -8.60 -13.56 -10.04
N PRO A 197 -8.79 -13.52 -11.37
CA PRO A 197 -8.32 -12.43 -12.22
C PRO A 197 -9.04 -11.10 -11.93
N VAL A 198 -8.26 -10.02 -11.84
CA VAL A 198 -8.70 -8.61 -11.62
C VAL A 198 -9.80 -8.16 -12.59
N ARG A 199 -9.89 -8.77 -13.78
CA ARG A 199 -10.94 -8.47 -14.76
C ARG A 199 -12.36 -8.80 -14.26
N GLN A 200 -12.49 -9.79 -13.37
CA GLN A 200 -13.76 -10.15 -12.75
C GLN A 200 -14.25 -9.04 -11.81
N VAL A 201 -13.32 -8.35 -11.12
CA VAL A 201 -13.61 -7.25 -10.18
C VAL A 201 -14.17 -6.02 -10.89
N TYR A 202 -13.57 -5.63 -12.01
CA TYR A 202 -14.04 -4.50 -12.81
C TYR A 202 -15.41 -4.76 -13.42
N SER A 203 -15.68 -6.00 -13.85
CA SER A 203 -17.00 -6.38 -14.40
C SER A 203 -18.12 -6.30 -13.37
N SER A 204 -17.83 -6.57 -12.08
CA SER A 204 -18.79 -6.41 -10.97
C SER A 204 -19.01 -4.96 -10.52
N LEU A 205 -18.20 -4.01 -11.00
CA LEU A 205 -18.28 -2.58 -10.65
C LEU A 205 -18.91 -1.71 -11.75
N GLY A 206 -19.34 -2.29 -12.88
CA GLY A 206 -20.04 -1.56 -13.95
C GLY A 206 -19.20 -0.50 -14.69
N PHE A 207 -17.88 -0.45 -14.47
CA PHE A 207 -17.00 0.46 -15.20
C PHE A 207 -16.56 -0.15 -16.53
N SER A 208 -17.17 0.32 -17.62
CA SER A 208 -16.67 0.10 -18.98
C SER A 208 -15.32 0.78 -19.14
N VAL A 209 -14.26 -0.01 -19.25
CA VAL A 209 -12.94 0.48 -19.69
C VAL A 209 -13.09 0.94 -21.15
N GLN A 210 -13.24 2.25 -21.36
CA GLN A 210 -13.10 2.82 -22.70
C GLN A 210 -11.63 2.72 -23.10
N ARG A 211 -11.44 2.24 -24.33
CA ARG A 211 -10.20 1.79 -24.95
C ARG A 211 -9.20 2.93 -25.15
#